data_AF-A0A3D4PT33-F1
#
_entry.id   AF-A0A3D4PT33-F1
#
_cell.length_a   1.000
_cell.length_b   1.000
_cell.length_c   1.000
_cell.angle_alpha   90.00
_cell.angle_beta   90.00
_cell.angle_gamma   90.00
#
_symmetry.space_group_name_H-M   'P 1'
#
loop_
_entity.id
_entity.type
_entity.pdbx_description
1 polymer ?
#
loop_
_entity_poly.entity_id
_entity_poly.type
_entity_poly.pdbx_seq_one_letter_code
_entity_poly.pdbx_strand_id
1 'polypeptide(L)'
;MKNSELNLPRTAVPVGITDPVASARAELKAALAAIEVKGNFPRRIEKASVRGAAKVRAYADRNPLGAMAAVAGAAAVAGGLVWAIARAIAR
;
A
#
# COMPACT_ATOMS: atom_id res chain seq x y z
N MET A 1 -29.65 20.12 -18.70
CA MET A 1 -28.99 21.15 -17.88
C MET A 1 -27.59 20.68 -17.55
N LYS A 2 -26.59 21.49 -17.92
CA LYS A 2 -25.17 21.23 -17.69
C LYS A 2 -24.88 21.40 -16.20
N ASN A 3 -24.69 20.30 -15.48
CA ASN A 3 -24.23 20.34 -14.10
C ASN A 3 -22.70 20.44 -14.08
N SER A 4 -22.18 21.59 -14.47
CA SER A 4 -20.88 22.04 -13.97
C SER A 4 -21.14 22.52 -12.55
N GLU A 5 -20.71 21.82 -11.48
CA GLU A 5 -20.60 22.22 -10.05
C GLU A 5 -20.62 20.90 -9.24
N LEU A 6 -19.57 20.34 -8.67
CA LEU A 6 -18.34 20.83 -8.07
C LEU A 6 -17.25 19.78 -8.38
N ASN A 7 -15.98 20.17 -8.49
CA ASN A 7 -14.86 19.23 -8.69
C ASN A 7 -14.59 18.43 -7.41
N LEU A 8 -15.59 17.67 -6.97
CA LEU A 8 -15.58 16.93 -5.72
C LEU A 8 -14.81 15.62 -5.91
N PRO A 9 -13.97 15.24 -4.93
CA PRO A 9 -13.35 13.94 -4.95
C PRO A 9 -14.43 12.85 -5.01
N ARG A 10 -14.16 11.76 -5.74
CA ARG A 10 -15.09 10.61 -5.86
C ARG A 10 -15.44 9.95 -4.52
N THR A 11 -14.73 10.32 -3.45
CA THR A 11 -14.92 9.88 -2.07
C THR A 11 -15.81 10.82 -1.25
N ALA A 12 -16.33 11.89 -1.84
CA ALA A 12 -17.16 12.89 -1.17
C ALA A 12 -18.63 12.74 -1.58
N VAL A 13 -19.53 12.99 -0.62
CA VAL A 13 -20.98 12.99 -0.84
C VAL A 13 -21.41 14.39 -1.29
N PRO A 14 -22.19 14.53 -2.38
CA PRO A 14 -22.70 15.83 -2.82
C PRO A 14 -23.61 16.46 -1.75
N VAL A 15 -23.40 17.73 -1.44
CA VAL A 15 -24.28 18.51 -0.55
C VAL A 15 -25.59 18.84 -1.27
N GLY A 16 -26.72 18.71 -0.58
CA GLY A 16 -28.05 19.06 -1.12
C GLY A 16 -28.95 17.89 -1.54
N ILE A 17 -28.58 16.64 -1.23
CA ILE A 17 -29.48 15.50 -1.40
C ILE A 17 -30.50 15.49 -0.25
N THR A 18 -31.77 15.74 -0.55
CA THR A 18 -32.85 15.77 0.45
C THR A 18 -33.60 14.45 0.57
N ASP A 19 -33.49 13.57 -0.43
CA ASP A 19 -34.03 12.22 -0.38
C ASP A 19 -33.10 11.28 0.42
N PRO A 20 -33.56 10.66 1.52
CA PRO A 20 -32.74 9.78 2.35
C PRO A 20 -32.19 8.58 1.58
N VAL A 21 -32.95 8.04 0.60
CA VAL A 21 -32.50 6.87 -0.17
C VAL A 21 -31.39 7.26 -1.14
N ALA A 22 -31.52 8.40 -1.80
CA ALA A 22 -30.46 8.95 -2.64
C ALA A 22 -29.19 9.28 -1.84
N SER A 23 -29.32 9.81 -0.62
CA SER A 23 -28.16 10.12 0.25
C SER A 23 -27.41 8.86 0.64
N ALA A 24 -28.12 7.83 1.12
CA ALA A 24 -27.51 6.57 1.53
C ALA A 24 -26.77 5.88 0.36
N ARG A 25 -27.30 5.96 -0.86
CA ARG A 25 -26.64 5.43 -2.06
C ARG A 25 -25.38 6.23 -2.40
N ALA A 26 -25.40 7.56 -2.24
CA ALA A 26 -24.25 8.42 -2.48
C ALA A 26 -23.14 8.18 -1.43
N GLU A 27 -23.51 8.01 -0.16
CA GLU A 27 -22.60 7.66 0.94
C GLU A 27 -21.94 6.31 0.73
N LEU A 28 -22.69 5.27 0.35
CA LEU A 28 -22.14 3.94 0.06
C LEU A 28 -21.12 4.00 -1.09
N LYS A 29 -21.45 4.71 -2.17
CA LYS A 29 -20.55 4.87 -3.33
C LYS A 29 -19.28 5.64 -2.97
N ALA A 30 -19.42 6.70 -2.18
CA ALA A 30 -18.30 7.49 -1.68
C ALA A 30 -17.38 6.68 -0.76
N ALA A 31 -17.96 5.89 0.15
CA ALA A 31 -17.22 4.99 1.04
C ALA A 31 -16.47 3.90 0.27
N LEU A 32 -17.11 3.30 -0.75
CA LEU A 32 -16.48 2.27 -1.58
C LEU A 32 -15.32 2.85 -2.42
N ALA A 33 -15.51 4.04 -3.00
CA ALA A 33 -14.43 4.77 -3.66
C ALA A 33 -13.28 5.13 -2.69
N ALA A 34 -13.61 5.46 -1.44
CA ALA A 34 -12.59 5.73 -0.41
C ALA A 34 -11.82 4.46 -0.04
N ILE A 35 -12.48 3.31 0.03
CA ILE A 35 -11.84 2.00 0.23
C ILE A 35 -10.98 1.62 -0.97
N GLU A 36 -11.40 1.91 -2.21
CA GLU A 36 -10.59 1.66 -3.41
C GLU A 36 -9.30 2.51 -3.40
N VAL A 37 -9.42 3.79 -3.04
CA VAL A 37 -8.27 4.71 -2.95
C VAL A 37 -7.35 4.34 -1.77
N LYS A 38 -7.91 3.98 -0.61
CA LYS A 38 -7.14 3.57 0.58
C LYS A 38 -6.56 2.17 0.42
N GLY A 39 -7.28 1.29 -0.25
CA GLY A 39 -6.90 -0.05 -0.64
C GLY A 39 -5.83 -0.08 -1.74
N ASN A 40 -5.45 1.08 -2.28
CA ASN A 40 -4.33 1.22 -3.22
C ASN A 40 -2.94 1.04 -2.57
N PHE A 41 -2.85 0.28 -1.47
CA PHE A 41 -1.59 -0.20 -0.91
C PHE A 41 -0.80 -1.06 -1.92
N PRO A 42 -1.39 -1.96 -2.74
CA PRO A 42 -0.65 -2.75 -3.70
C PRO A 42 0.15 -1.89 -4.68
N ARG A 43 -0.45 -0.84 -5.27
CA ARG A 43 0.28 0.06 -6.19
C ARG A 43 1.29 0.94 -5.47
N ARG A 44 1.05 1.29 -4.19
CA ARG A 44 2.03 2.03 -3.37
C ARG A 44 3.24 1.16 -3.06
N ILE A 45 3.01 -0.11 -2.70
CA ILE A 45 4.04 -1.12 -2.46
C ILE A 45 4.78 -1.38 -3.76
N GLU A 46 4.10 -1.63 -4.87
CA GLU A 46 4.72 -1.85 -6.18
C GLU A 46 5.63 -0.69 -6.58
N LYS A 47 5.13 0.56 -6.50
CA LYS A 47 5.95 1.75 -6.78
C LYS A 47 7.11 1.92 -5.80
N ALA A 48 6.94 1.54 -4.53
CA ALA A 48 8.01 1.58 -3.54
C ALA A 48 9.06 0.49 -3.83
N SER A 49 8.63 -0.71 -4.20
CA SER A 49 9.46 -1.85 -4.56
C SER A 49 10.26 -1.59 -5.83
N VAL A 50 9.65 -1.05 -6.89
CA VAL A 50 10.37 -0.70 -8.13
C VAL A 50 11.47 0.33 -7.86
N ARG A 51 11.15 1.38 -7.09
CA ARG A 51 12.13 2.41 -6.71
C ARG A 51 13.21 1.85 -5.77
N GLY A 52 12.84 1.00 -4.84
CA GLY A 52 13.74 0.32 -3.93
C GLY A 52 14.71 -0.61 -4.67
N ALA A 53 14.21 -1.42 -5.60
CA ALA A 53 14.99 -2.33 -6.42
C ALA A 53 16.04 -1.59 -7.26
N ALA A 54 15.65 -0.48 -7.90
CA ALA A 54 16.59 0.36 -8.64
C ALA A 54 17.72 0.90 -7.76
N LYS A 55 17.40 1.35 -6.53
CA LYS A 55 18.39 1.86 -5.58
C LYS A 55 19.32 0.77 -5.05
N VAL A 56 18.78 -0.41 -4.73
CA VAL A 56 19.58 -1.56 -4.28
C VAL A 56 20.52 -2.02 -5.38
N ARG A 57 20.06 -2.06 -6.64
CA ARG A 57 20.90 -2.45 -7.77
C ARG A 57 22.06 -1.48 -7.97
N ALA A 58 21.78 -0.17 -7.99
CA ALA A 58 22.82 0.85 -8.08
C ALA A 58 23.81 0.80 -6.91
N TYR A 59 23.38 0.40 -5.72
CA TYR A 59 24.26 0.18 -4.57
C TYR A 59 25.14 -1.06 -4.75
N ALA A 60 24.55 -2.18 -5.20
CA ALA A 60 25.28 -3.42 -5.45
C ALA A 60 26.35 -3.27 -6.53
N ASP A 61 26.05 -2.51 -7.60
CA ASP A 61 27.01 -2.24 -8.67
C ASP A 61 28.23 -1.44 -8.17
N ARG A 62 28.06 -0.59 -7.14
CA ARG A 62 29.15 0.24 -6.57
C ARG A 62 29.91 -0.46 -5.44
N ASN A 63 29.23 -1.31 -4.67
CA ASN A 63 29.81 -2.02 -3.53
C ASN A 63 29.26 -3.46 -3.46
N PRO A 64 29.83 -4.38 -4.28
CA PRO A 64 29.31 -5.75 -4.38
C PRO A 64 29.48 -6.52 -3.06
N LEU A 65 30.62 -6.36 -2.38
CA LEU A 65 30.87 -7.02 -1.09
C LEU A 65 29.90 -6.55 0.00
N GLY A 66 29.67 -5.23 0.10
CA GLY A 66 28.71 -4.69 1.05
C GLY A 66 27.28 -5.14 0.75
N ALA A 67 26.91 -5.26 -0.52
CA ALA A 67 25.60 -5.78 -0.92
C ALA A 67 25.44 -7.27 -0.56
N MET A 68 26.46 -8.10 -0.80
CA MET A 68 26.44 -9.52 -0.38
C MET A 68 26.31 -9.66 1.14
N ALA A 69 27.06 -8.86 1.91
CA ALA A 69 26.96 -8.86 3.37
C ALA A 69 25.55 -8.46 3.85
N ALA A 70 24.95 -7.44 3.22
CA ALA A 70 23.59 -7.01 3.55
C ALA A 70 22.54 -8.12 3.25
N VAL A 71 22.66 -8.80 2.10
CA VAL A 71 21.78 -9.91 1.73
C VAL A 71 21.94 -11.08 2.72
N ALA A 72 23.18 -11.48 3.00
CA ALA A 72 23.45 -12.55 3.96
C ALA A 72 22.91 -12.23 5.35
N GLY A 73 23.10 -10.99 5.83
CA GLY A 73 22.56 -10.53 7.10
C GLY A 73 21.04 -10.57 7.15
N ALA A 74 20.36 -10.08 6.10
CA ALA A 74 18.91 -10.13 6.03
C ALA A 74 18.36 -11.57 6.02
N ALA A 75 19.01 -12.47 5.27
CA ALA A 75 18.66 -13.88 5.24
C ALA A 75 18.84 -14.56 6.61
N ALA A 76 19.95 -14.27 7.30
CA ALA A 76 20.23 -14.80 8.63
C ALA A 76 19.18 -14.32 9.67
N VAL A 77 18.76 -13.06 9.61
CA VAL A 77 17.71 -12.52 10.49
C VAL A 77 16.36 -13.19 10.22
N ALA A 78 15.96 -13.30 8.96
CA ALA A 78 14.68 -13.93 8.60
C ALA A 78 14.65 -15.41 8.98
N GLY A 79 15.69 -16.16 8.60
CA GLY A 79 15.81 -17.58 8.94
C GLY A 79 15.93 -17.79 10.45
N GLY A 80 16.70 -16.96 11.14
CA GLY A 80 16.85 -16.99 12.59
C GLY A 80 15.54 -16.72 13.32
N LEU A 81 14.74 -15.77 12.85
CA LEU A 81 13.42 -15.48 13.43
C LEU A 81 12.46 -16.66 13.26
N VAL A 82 12.38 -17.23 12.05
CA VAL A 82 11.55 -18.41 11.78
C VAL A 82 12.00 -19.60 12.63
N TRP A 83 13.30 -19.86 12.69
CA TRP A 83 13.87 -20.93 13.51
C TRP A 83 13.55 -20.72 15.00
N ALA A 84 13.72 -19.50 15.53
CA ALA A 84 13.46 -19.19 16.92
C ALA A 84 11.98 -19.41 17.29
N ILE A 85 11.05 -18.98 16.42
CA ILE A 85 9.61 -19.21 16.61
C ILE A 85 9.31 -20.71 16.57
N ALA A 86 9.78 -21.42 15.55
CA ALA A 86 9.57 -22.87 15.44
C ALA A 86 10.14 -23.61 16.66
N ARG A 87 11.32 -23.20 17.14
CA ARG A 87 11.98 -23.77 18.32
C ARG A 87 11.22 -23.49 19.62
N ALA A 88 10.61 -22.32 19.74
CA ALA A 88 9.80 -21.94 20.89
C ALA A 88 8.49 -22.74 20.95
N ILE A 89 7.87 -23.02 19.80
CA ILE A 89 6.65 -23.83 19.71
C ILE A 89 6.94 -25.32 19.93
N ALA A 90 8.11 -25.81 19.50
CA ALA A 90 8.52 -27.21 19.62
C ALA A 90 9.07 -27.60 21.01
N ARG A 91 9.03 -26.70 22.00
CA ARG A 91 9.37 -26.98 23.40
C ARG A 91 8.10 -27.09 24.23
#